data_AF-A0AAP9WQ86-F1
#
_entry.id   AF-A0AAP9WQ86-F1
#
_cell.length_a   1.000
_cell.length_b   1.000
_cell.length_c   1.000
_cell.angle_alpha   90.00
_cell.angle_beta   90.00
_cell.angle_gamma   90.00
#
_symmetry.space_group_name_H-M   'P 1'
#
loop_
_entity.id
_entity.type
_entity.pdbx_description
1 polymer ?
#
loop_
_entity_poly.entity_id
_entity_poly.type
_entity_poly.pdbx_seq_one_letter_code
_entity_poly.pdbx_strand_id
1 'polypeptide(L)'
;MRIRYITFLIFMIPAILTISVILAYIIVMRAVSRETCEKNLRGLWYLTSIGSRCVLATECFYRGNCLPSYDAVTNCERLLIGEERKYVYLQLGMPVRSGSGHEYFDGGAMNRSELSVEFNHNRLVKKNCRFE
;
A
#
# COMPACT_ATOMS: atom_id res chain seq x y z
N MET A 1 -1.31 -41.27 -43.17
CA MET A 1 -1.86 -40.14 -42.37
C MET A 1 -1.98 -40.43 -40.87
N ARG A 2 -2.42 -41.62 -40.41
CA ARG A 2 -2.60 -41.94 -38.98
C ARG A 2 -1.36 -41.80 -38.08
N ILE A 3 -0.17 -42.19 -38.54
CA ILE A 3 1.05 -42.18 -37.72
C ILE A 3 1.51 -40.75 -37.38
N ARG A 4 1.37 -39.80 -38.32
CA ARG A 4 1.71 -38.38 -38.09
C ARG A 4 0.77 -37.69 -37.08
N TYR A 5 -0.48 -38.15 -36.99
CA TYR A 5 -1.47 -37.61 -36.05
C TYR A 5 -1.20 -38.08 -34.62
N ILE A 6 -0.76 -39.33 -34.47
CA ILE A 6 -0.41 -39.93 -33.17
C ILE A 6 0.85 -39.25 -32.60
N THR A 7 1.90 -39.04 -33.40
CA THR A 7 3.08 -38.31 -32.94
C THR A 7 2.74 -36.85 -32.58
N PHE A 8 1.90 -36.17 -33.36
CA PHE A 8 1.48 -34.80 -33.04
C PHE A 8 0.73 -34.72 -31.70
N LEU A 9 -0.16 -35.68 -31.41
CA LEU A 9 -0.87 -35.79 -30.13
C LEU A 9 0.09 -36.08 -28.95
N ILE A 10 1.10 -36.94 -29.15
CA ILE A 10 2.09 -37.30 -28.12
C ILE A 10 2.93 -36.08 -27.68
N PHE A 11 3.20 -35.12 -28.57
CA PHE A 11 3.95 -33.91 -28.21
C PHE A 11 3.05 -32.77 -27.70
N MET A 12 1.81 -32.66 -28.19
CA MET A 12 0.88 -31.60 -27.80
C MET A 12 0.31 -31.79 -26.38
N ILE A 13 0.00 -33.03 -25.99
CA ILE A 13 -0.55 -33.33 -24.66
C ILE A 13 0.41 -32.91 -23.51
N PRO A 14 1.70 -33.30 -23.51
CA PRO A 14 2.63 -32.87 -22.46
C PRO A 14 2.90 -31.37 -22.50
N ALA A 15 2.88 -30.72 -23.66
CA ALA A 15 3.02 -29.26 -23.77
C ALA A 15 1.83 -28.50 -23.15
N ILE A 16 0.60 -29.00 -23.33
CA ILE A 16 -0.60 -28.41 -22.70
C ILE A 16 -0.58 -28.64 -21.19
N LEU A 17 -0.10 -29.81 -20.75
CA LEU A 17 0.08 -30.12 -19.32
C LEU A 17 1.13 -29.23 -18.66
N THR A 18 2.27 -28.97 -19.30
CA THR A 18 3.29 -28.08 -18.73
C THR A 18 2.80 -26.63 -18.66
N ILE A 19 2.13 -26.14 -19.71
CA ILE A 19 1.55 -24.79 -19.72
C ILE A 19 0.51 -24.64 -18.60
N SER A 20 -0.36 -25.62 -18.42
CA SER A 20 -1.40 -25.57 -17.38
C SER A 20 -0.82 -25.61 -15.96
N VAL A 21 0.24 -26.39 -15.72
CA VAL A 21 0.96 -26.40 -14.43
C VAL A 21 1.67 -25.07 -14.17
N ILE A 22 2.34 -24.48 -15.17
CA ILE A 22 2.99 -23.16 -15.03
C ILE A 22 1.95 -22.08 -14.73
N LEU A 23 0.82 -22.10 -15.42
CA LEU A 23 -0.26 -21.13 -15.20
C LEU A 23 -0.86 -21.27 -13.79
N ALA A 24 -1.12 -22.50 -13.35
CA ALA A 24 -1.60 -22.78 -11.99
C ALA A 24 -0.60 -22.30 -10.93
N TYR A 25 0.70 -22.56 -11.14
CA TYR A 25 1.76 -22.09 -10.24
C TYR A 25 1.79 -20.55 -10.13
N ILE A 26 1.70 -19.84 -11.27
CA ILE A 26 1.68 -18.37 -11.28
C ILE A 26 0.46 -17.83 -10.51
N ILE A 27 -0.72 -18.44 -10.71
CA ILE A 27 -1.95 -18.05 -10.01
C ILE A 27 -1.82 -18.24 -8.50
N VAL A 28 -1.33 -19.41 -8.06
CA VAL A 28 -1.15 -19.73 -6.64
C VAL A 28 -0.12 -18.80 -5.99
N MET A 29 1.02 -18.56 -6.63
CA MET A 29 2.05 -17.67 -6.07
C MET A 29 1.56 -16.22 -5.94
N ARG A 30 0.74 -15.74 -6.89
CA ARG A 30 0.09 -14.41 -6.78
C ARG A 30 -0.88 -14.37 -5.61
N ALA A 31 -1.72 -15.39 -5.43
CA ALA A 31 -2.68 -15.45 -4.33
C ALA A 31 -1.97 -15.46 -2.95
N VAL A 32 -0.94 -16.30 -2.79
CA VAL A 32 -0.15 -16.39 -1.56
C VAL A 32 0.55 -15.07 -1.25
N SER A 33 1.13 -14.40 -2.26
CA SER A 33 1.78 -13.10 -2.05
C SER A 33 0.80 -12.04 -1.54
N ARG A 34 -0.42 -12.01 -2.09
CA ARG A 34 -1.48 -11.07 -1.71
C ARG A 34 -1.96 -11.32 -0.29
N GLU A 35 -2.24 -12.58 0.03
CA GLU A 35 -2.68 -12.97 1.36
C GLU A 35 -1.60 -12.69 2.41
N THR A 36 -0.32 -12.86 2.06
CA THR A 36 0.81 -12.57 2.95
C THR A 36 1.04 -11.07 3.15
N CYS A 37 0.92 -10.24 2.11
CA CYS A 37 1.00 -8.77 2.27
C CYS A 37 -0.19 -8.24 3.07
N GLU A 38 -1.41 -8.75 2.86
CA GLU A 38 -2.64 -8.27 3.51
C GLU A 38 -2.74 -8.73 4.98
N LYS A 39 -2.25 -9.94 5.33
CA LYS A 39 -2.34 -10.46 6.70
C LYS A 39 -1.24 -9.97 7.64
N ASN A 40 -0.10 -9.49 7.14
CA ASN A 40 0.99 -9.01 7.98
C ASN A 40 0.90 -7.51 8.24
N LEU A 41 0.50 -7.16 9.46
CA LEU A 41 0.68 -5.87 10.14
C LEU A 41 -0.19 -4.70 9.63
N ARG A 42 -1.47 -4.64 10.01
CA ARG A 42 -2.26 -3.38 10.05
C ARG A 42 -2.23 -2.50 8.77
N GLY A 43 -2.08 -3.07 7.57
CA GLY A 43 -1.99 -2.30 6.32
C GLY A 43 -0.62 -1.64 6.06
N LEU A 44 0.44 -2.09 6.74
CA LEU A 44 1.82 -1.62 6.57
C LEU A 44 2.50 -2.12 5.31
N TRP A 45 1.86 -2.99 4.53
CA TRP A 45 2.41 -3.52 3.30
C TRP A 45 1.35 -3.43 2.21
N TYR A 46 1.74 -2.95 1.03
CA TYR A 46 0.87 -2.93 -0.13
C TYR A 46 1.56 -3.59 -1.33
N LEU A 47 0.74 -4.15 -2.21
CA LEU A 47 1.19 -4.68 -3.49
C LEU A 47 1.40 -3.52 -4.46
N THR A 48 2.61 -3.40 -4.99
CA THR A 48 2.86 -2.50 -6.12
C THR A 48 2.01 -2.93 -7.33
N SER A 49 1.64 -1.98 -8.20
CA SER A 49 0.85 -2.22 -9.41
C SER A 49 1.47 -3.24 -10.39
N ILE A 50 2.77 -3.53 -10.23
CA ILE A 50 3.53 -4.55 -10.97
C ILE A 50 3.44 -5.94 -10.27
N GLY A 51 2.58 -6.07 -9.26
CA GLY A 51 1.99 -7.33 -8.78
C GLY A 51 2.95 -8.37 -8.20
N SER A 52 4.17 -7.99 -7.81
CA SER A 52 5.21 -8.98 -7.48
C SER A 52 6.06 -8.66 -6.25
N ARG A 53 5.87 -7.49 -5.61
CA ARG A 53 6.60 -7.13 -4.38
C ARG A 53 5.65 -6.53 -3.35
N CYS A 54 5.65 -7.09 -2.15
CA CYS A 54 5.15 -6.39 -0.96
C CYS A 54 6.13 -5.26 -0.67
N VAL A 55 5.64 -4.03 -0.63
CA VAL A 55 6.42 -2.86 -0.23
C VAL A 55 5.88 -2.34 1.09
N LEU A 56 6.78 -1.95 1.99
CA LEU A 56 6.40 -1.26 3.22
C LEU A 56 5.69 0.03 2.85
N ALA A 57 4.46 0.20 3.32
CA ALA A 57 3.68 1.42 3.20
C ALA A 57 4.45 2.62 3.78
N THR A 58 5.29 2.39 4.80
CA THR A 58 6.19 3.42 5.36
C THR A 58 7.42 3.73 4.49
N GLU A 59 7.64 3.04 3.38
CA GLU A 59 8.76 3.37 2.47
C GLU A 59 8.60 4.78 1.89
N CYS A 60 7.36 5.24 1.67
CA CYS A 60 7.11 6.60 1.22
C CYS A 60 7.57 7.66 2.22
N PHE A 61 7.57 7.33 3.53
CA PHE A 61 8.03 8.22 4.58
C PHE A 61 9.54 8.44 4.47
N TYR A 62 10.30 7.36 4.31
CA TYR A 62 11.77 7.44 4.15
C TYR A 62 12.18 8.11 2.82
N ARG A 63 11.34 7.99 1.79
CA ARG A 63 11.54 8.65 0.49
C ARG A 63 10.99 10.08 0.45
N GLY A 64 10.26 10.52 1.47
CA GLY A 64 9.65 11.85 1.53
C GLY A 64 8.57 12.11 0.46
N ASN A 65 7.85 11.07 0.02
CA ASN A 65 6.92 11.17 -1.11
C ASN A 65 5.56 10.50 -0.85
N CYS A 66 5.13 10.39 0.41
CA CYS A 66 3.79 9.92 0.75
C CYS A 66 2.73 10.84 0.12
N LEU A 67 1.87 10.26 -0.71
CA LEU A 67 0.76 10.98 -1.33
C LEU A 67 -0.30 11.31 -0.28
N PRO A 68 -0.99 12.45 -0.41
CA PRO A 68 -2.09 12.80 0.48
C PRO A 68 -3.19 11.75 0.40
N SER A 69 -3.81 11.47 1.55
CA SER A 69 -5.00 10.61 1.57
C SER A 69 -6.17 11.33 0.90
N TYR A 70 -7.02 10.56 0.24
CA TYR A 70 -8.25 11.08 -0.36
C TYR A 70 -9.21 11.68 0.68
N ASP A 71 -9.22 11.09 1.88
CA ASP A 71 -10.03 11.52 3.03
C ASP A 71 -9.13 11.65 4.27
N ALA A 72 -8.23 12.64 4.23
CA ALA A 72 -7.25 12.86 5.30
C ALA A 72 -7.93 13.33 6.60
N VAL A 73 -9.08 14.00 6.52
CA VAL A 73 -9.87 14.44 7.69
C VAL A 73 -10.33 13.24 8.51
N THR A 74 -11.02 12.27 7.89
CA THR A 74 -11.49 11.07 8.57
C THR A 74 -10.32 10.25 9.12
N ASN A 75 -9.22 10.17 8.37
CA ASN A 75 -8.02 9.48 8.84
C ASN A 75 -7.39 10.20 10.04
N CYS A 76 -7.33 11.53 10.04
CA CYS A 76 -6.83 12.31 11.15
C CYS A 76 -7.64 12.02 12.43
N GLU A 77 -8.97 11.94 12.34
CA GLU A 77 -9.82 11.62 13.48
C GLU A 77 -9.53 10.23 14.08
N ARG A 78 -9.06 9.28 13.27
CA ARG A 78 -8.69 7.92 13.70
C ARG A 78 -7.30 7.80 14.30
N LEU A 79 -6.40 8.76 14.04
CA LEU A 79 -5.03 8.74 14.58
C LEU A 79 -5.03 8.71 16.10
N LEU A 80 -4.19 7.88 16.71
CA LEU A 80 -4.06 7.85 18.17
C LEU A 80 -2.89 8.73 18.63
N ILE A 81 -3.08 9.47 19.72
CA ILE A 81 -1.99 10.15 20.41
C ILE A 81 -0.95 9.08 20.84
N GLY A 82 0.32 9.37 20.60
CA GLY A 82 1.44 8.44 20.76
C GLY A 82 1.80 7.64 19.50
N GLU A 83 1.05 7.78 18.40
CA GLU A 83 1.44 7.18 17.12
C GLU A 83 2.79 7.72 16.62
N GLU A 84 3.55 6.86 15.96
CA GLU A 84 4.82 7.28 15.35
C GLU A 84 4.57 8.15 14.12
N ARG A 85 5.43 9.16 13.91
CA ARG A 85 5.34 10.09 12.77
C ARG A 85 5.14 9.38 11.43
N LYS A 86 5.84 8.27 11.21
CA LYS A 86 5.73 7.46 9.97
C LYS A 86 4.31 6.93 9.72
N TYR A 87 3.56 6.59 10.76
CA TYR A 87 2.18 6.09 10.63
C TYR A 87 1.19 7.23 10.37
N VAL A 88 1.44 8.40 10.97
CA VAL A 88 0.67 9.61 10.67
C VAL A 88 0.84 10.00 9.21
N TYR A 89 2.08 10.03 8.70
CA TYR A 89 2.36 10.37 7.30
C TYR A 89 1.80 9.34 6.33
N LEU A 90 1.73 8.07 6.73
CA LEU A 90 1.09 7.05 5.91
C LEU A 90 -0.42 7.30 5.76
N GLN A 91 -1.07 7.84 6.78
CA GLN A 91 -2.50 8.07 6.79
C GLN A 91 -2.91 9.44 6.22
N LEU A 92 -2.05 10.46 6.34
CA LEU A 92 -2.34 11.83 5.91
C LEU A 92 -1.56 12.25 4.65
N GLY A 93 -0.44 11.61 4.35
CA GLY A 93 0.52 12.01 3.32
C GLY A 93 1.71 12.79 3.89
N MET A 94 2.48 13.42 3.00
CA MET A 94 3.54 14.37 3.41
C MET A 94 2.94 15.70 3.86
N PRO A 95 3.52 16.36 4.88
CA PRO A 95 3.08 17.69 5.28
C PRO A 95 3.34 18.70 4.15
N VAL A 96 2.37 19.59 3.94
CA VAL A 96 2.50 20.71 2.99
C VAL A 96 3.32 21.85 3.57
N ARG A 97 3.35 21.97 4.89
CA ARG A 97 4.09 22.99 5.63
C ARG A 97 4.48 22.46 7.01
N SER A 98 5.65 22.86 7.51
CA SER A 98 6.10 22.55 8.86
C SER A 98 6.61 23.83 9.52
N GLY A 99 6.22 24.09 10.76
CA GLY A 99 6.61 25.29 11.50
C GLY A 99 6.28 25.22 12.99
N SER A 100 7.14 25.77 13.84
CA SER A 100 6.91 25.93 15.29
C SER A 100 6.45 24.66 16.03
N GLY A 101 6.95 23.48 15.64
CA GLY A 101 6.56 22.18 16.22
C GLY A 101 5.26 21.58 15.65
N HIS A 102 4.56 22.33 14.81
CA HIS A 102 3.39 21.87 14.08
C HIS A 102 3.73 21.48 12.65
N GLU A 103 3.01 20.48 12.16
CA GLU A 103 3.04 20.05 10.78
C GLU A 103 1.63 20.10 10.21
N TYR A 104 1.52 20.64 9.01
CA TYR A 104 0.25 20.92 8.35
C TYR A 104 0.10 20.02 7.13
N PHE A 105 -1.09 19.48 6.94
CA PHE A 105 -1.43 18.51 5.90
C PHE A 105 -2.66 19.01 5.13
N ASP A 106 -2.77 18.59 3.88
CA ASP A 106 -3.99 18.81 3.11
C ASP A 106 -5.11 17.90 3.66
N GLY A 107 -6.35 18.41 3.69
CA GLY A 107 -7.55 17.71 4.14
C GLY A 107 -8.00 16.60 3.18
N GLY A 108 -7.42 16.60 1.98
CA GLY A 108 -7.60 15.57 0.96
C GLY A 108 -8.21 16.14 -0.32
N ALA A 109 -8.31 15.30 -1.35
CA ALA A 109 -8.70 15.73 -2.69
C ALA A 109 -10.11 16.37 -2.78
N MET A 110 -10.99 16.08 -1.81
CA MET A 110 -12.35 16.63 -1.75
C MET A 110 -12.56 17.70 -0.68
N ASN A 111 -11.58 17.95 0.20
CA ASN A 111 -11.73 18.91 1.29
C ASN A 111 -10.50 19.81 1.38
N ARG A 112 -10.71 21.12 1.19
CA ARG A 112 -9.65 22.14 1.23
C ARG A 112 -9.23 22.52 2.67
N SER A 113 -9.77 21.86 3.68
CA SER A 113 -9.39 22.10 5.07
C SER A 113 -7.93 21.75 5.30
N GLU A 114 -7.14 22.64 5.90
CA GLU A 114 -5.81 22.29 6.38
C GLU A 114 -5.94 21.49 7.68
N LEU A 115 -5.17 20.43 7.85
CA LEU A 115 -5.07 19.67 9.09
C LEU A 115 -3.77 20.03 9.77
N SER A 116 -3.73 20.08 11.10
CA SER A 116 -2.47 20.31 11.82
C SER A 116 -2.23 19.25 12.87
N VAL A 117 -1.00 18.77 12.97
CA VAL A 117 -0.59 17.86 14.04
C VAL A 117 0.67 18.40 14.72
N GLU A 118 0.95 17.90 15.91
CA GLU A 118 2.14 18.25 16.66
C GLU A 118 2.84 16.97 17.08
N PHE A 119 4.16 16.96 16.91
CA PHE A 119 5.00 15.83 17.30
C PHE A 119 5.95 16.24 18.41
N ASN A 120 6.04 15.41 19.44
CA ASN A 120 7.15 15.43 20.36
C ASN A 120 8.12 14.31 19.98
N HIS A 121 9.32 14.68 19.55
CA HIS A 121 10.29 13.78 18.90
C HIS A 121 9.70 13.06 17.69
N ASN A 122 9.25 11.82 17.87
CA ASN A 122 8.69 10.97 16.83
C ASN A 122 7.27 10.49 17.17
N ARG A 123 6.63 11.10 18.18
CA ARG A 123 5.33 10.66 18.70
C ARG A 123 4.31 11.79 18.55
N LEU A 124 3.14 11.46 18.00
CA LEU A 124 2.02 12.38 17.88
C LEU A 124 1.55 12.79 19.27
N VAL A 125 1.53 14.08 19.59
CA VAL A 125 1.07 14.59 20.90
C VAL A 125 -0.21 15.40 20.79
N LYS A 126 -0.46 16.00 19.62
CA LYS A 126 -1.67 16.78 19.36
C LYS A 126 -2.09 16.63 17.91
N LYS A 127 -3.39 16.66 17.66
CA LYS A 127 -3.96 16.68 16.32
C LYS A 127 -5.15 17.63 16.28
N ASN A 128 -5.28 18.35 15.20
CA ASN A 128 -6.43 19.17 14.86
C ASN A 128 -6.91 18.73 13.47
N CYS A 129 -8.03 18.02 13.46
CA CYS A 129 -8.56 17.35 12.27
C CYS A 129 -9.72 18.12 11.61
N ARG A 130 -10.16 19.22 12.22
CA ARG A 130 -11.21 20.08 11.71
C ARG A 130 -10.76 21.52 11.91
N PHE A 131 -10.74 22.31 10.84
CA PHE A 131 -10.67 23.75 10.98
C PHE A 131 -12.09 24.33 10.97
N GLU A 132 -12.34 25.23 11.91
CA GLU A 132 -13.41 26.23 11.86
C GLU A 132 -13.19 27.20 10.69
#